data_AF-D5MH38-F1
#
_entry.id   AF-D5MH38-F1
#
_cell.length_a   1.000
_cell.length_b   1.000
_cell.length_c   1.000
_cell.angle_alpha   90.00
_cell.angle_beta   90.00
_cell.angle_gamma   90.00
#
_symmetry.space_group_name_H-M   'P 1'
#
loop_
_entity.id
_entity.type
_entity.pdbx_description
1 polymer ?
#
loop_
_entity_poly.entity_id
_entity_poly.type
_entity_poly.pdbx_seq_one_letter_code
_entity_poly.pdbx_strand_id
1 'polypeptide(L)'
;MHVRQRLGVAERRACRVLGQPRSSQRFVGRKRERDQALSERLVMLSRRHPRYGYRRVWALLQREGWRVNRKRVQRLWRQGGLRVPQAQRKRQRLGSSDQGCRRRRAEHKNHVWSYDFLMDQTEDGRRLKLLPVLDEFTREAHAILVARSIRAEDVVELLASLFRVHGEPTYLRSDNGPEFVATAVKEWLALSRVQTLYIEPGSPWENAYSESFNSRFEDELLNRESFSSVTEAQVLVEQYRLSYNHERPHSALGYRTPAEFATEHAWRQPHPVTSVLDDTTASDLHHWEDELNIQLEPILS
;
A
#
# COMPACT_ATOMS: atom_id res chain seq x y z
N MET A 1 -51.46 -7.96 -3.63
CA MET A 1 -51.99 -7.04 -2.59
C MET A 1 -52.96 -5.99 -3.13
N HIS A 2 -52.64 -5.25 -4.21
CA HIS A 2 -53.49 -4.17 -4.78
C HIS A 2 -54.97 -4.54 -5.03
N VAL A 3 -55.22 -5.71 -5.63
CA VAL A 3 -56.58 -6.21 -5.96
C VAL A 3 -57.40 -6.56 -4.71
N ARG A 4 -56.78 -7.10 -3.66
CA ARG A 4 -57.46 -7.37 -2.37
C ARG A 4 -57.88 -6.07 -1.69
N GLN A 5 -57.01 -5.07 -1.71
CA GLN A 5 -57.25 -3.77 -1.06
C GLN A 5 -58.25 -2.91 -1.84
N ARG A 6 -58.19 -2.88 -3.18
CA ARG A 6 -59.12 -2.08 -3.99
C ARG A 6 -60.53 -2.66 -4.11
N LEU A 7 -60.67 -3.99 -4.11
CA LEU A 7 -61.94 -4.65 -4.42
C LEU A 7 -62.54 -5.41 -3.23
N GLY A 8 -61.92 -5.35 -2.04
CA GLY A 8 -62.44 -6.00 -0.83
C GLY A 8 -62.56 -7.53 -0.91
N VAL A 9 -61.87 -8.17 -1.86
CA VAL A 9 -62.00 -9.61 -2.12
C VAL A 9 -61.02 -10.45 -1.32
N ALA A 10 -61.46 -11.64 -0.90
CA ALA A 10 -60.62 -12.63 -0.24
C ALA A 10 -59.43 -13.06 -1.13
N GLU A 11 -58.25 -13.26 -0.54
CA GLU A 11 -57.02 -13.64 -1.26
C GLU A 11 -57.20 -14.84 -2.18
N ARG A 12 -57.96 -15.84 -1.71
CA ARG A 12 -58.26 -17.06 -2.47
C ARG A 12 -59.00 -16.76 -3.76
N ARG A 13 -59.97 -15.85 -3.72
CA ARG A 13 -60.78 -15.44 -4.88
C ARG A 13 -59.93 -14.64 -5.85
N ALA A 14 -59.15 -13.68 -5.35
CA ALA A 14 -58.23 -12.89 -6.16
C ALA A 14 -57.17 -13.77 -6.87
N CYS A 15 -56.54 -14.69 -6.15
CA CYS A 15 -55.51 -15.59 -6.72
C CYS A 15 -56.09 -16.54 -7.78
N ARG A 16 -57.31 -17.06 -7.56
CA ARG A 16 -57.98 -17.93 -8.53
C ARG A 16 -58.32 -17.20 -9.83
N VAL A 17 -58.88 -15.99 -9.74
CA VAL A 17 -59.25 -15.18 -10.91
C VAL A 17 -58.02 -14.74 -11.71
N LEU A 18 -56.92 -14.42 -11.01
CA LEU A 18 -55.66 -14.00 -11.63
C LEU A 18 -54.75 -15.17 -12.06
N GLY A 19 -55.17 -16.43 -11.86
CA GLY A 19 -54.37 -17.61 -12.20
C GLY A 19 -53.05 -17.74 -11.43
N GLN A 20 -52.91 -17.11 -10.27
CA GLN A 20 -51.65 -17.04 -9.54
C GLN A 20 -51.65 -17.92 -8.28
N PRO A 21 -50.58 -18.70 -8.00
CA PRO A 21 -50.48 -19.46 -6.76
C PRO A 21 -50.43 -18.56 -5.52
N ARG A 22 -51.16 -18.94 -4.46
CA ARG A 22 -51.15 -18.23 -3.16
C ARG A 22 -49.76 -18.19 -2.53
N SER A 23 -48.93 -19.21 -2.77
CA SER A 23 -47.54 -19.27 -2.30
C SER A 23 -46.70 -18.11 -2.83
N SER A 24 -46.88 -17.72 -4.09
CA SER A 24 -46.20 -16.57 -4.69
C SER A 24 -46.66 -15.23 -4.10
N GLN A 25 -47.94 -15.11 -3.72
CA GLN A 25 -48.48 -13.92 -3.06
C GLN A 25 -48.06 -13.80 -1.59
N ARG A 26 -47.83 -14.93 -0.92
CA ARG A 26 -47.36 -14.99 0.47
C ARG A 26 -45.84 -15.01 0.59
N PHE A 27 -45.12 -15.07 -0.53
CA PHE A 27 -43.67 -15.12 -0.53
C PHE A 27 -43.11 -13.77 -0.05
N VAL A 28 -42.66 -13.74 1.20
CA VAL A 28 -41.82 -12.66 1.71
C VAL A 28 -40.38 -13.01 1.39
N GLY A 29 -39.69 -12.15 0.64
CA GLY A 29 -38.33 -12.38 0.20
C GLY A 29 -37.35 -12.46 1.36
N ARG A 30 -37.01 -13.68 1.82
CA ARG A 30 -35.99 -13.97 2.85
C ARG A 30 -34.60 -13.38 2.55
N LYS A 31 -34.35 -12.93 1.31
CA LYS A 31 -33.11 -12.27 0.90
C LYS A 31 -32.90 -10.93 1.61
N ARG A 32 -33.97 -10.17 1.91
CA ARG A 32 -33.84 -8.86 2.58
C ARG A 32 -33.33 -9.00 4.01
N GLU A 33 -33.86 -9.94 4.79
CA GLU A 33 -33.39 -10.21 6.16
C GLU A 33 -31.93 -10.68 6.19
N ARG A 34 -31.54 -11.58 5.27
CA ARG A 34 -30.15 -12.06 5.18
C ARG A 34 -29.15 -11.00 4.71
N ASP A 35 -29.63 -9.95 4.04
CA ASP A 35 -28.81 -8.85 3.54
C ASP A 35 -28.74 -7.70 4.55
N GLN A 36 -29.56 -7.68 5.60
CA GLN A 36 -29.66 -6.57 6.55
C GLN A 36 -28.34 -6.32 7.28
N ALA A 37 -27.81 -7.33 7.99
CA ALA A 37 -26.55 -7.21 8.72
C ALA A 37 -25.36 -6.84 7.82
N LEU A 38 -25.33 -7.40 6.60
CA LEU A 38 -24.30 -7.06 5.61
C LEU A 38 -24.45 -5.61 5.13
N SER A 39 -25.68 -5.14 4.91
CA SER A 39 -25.95 -3.76 4.46
C SER A 39 -25.57 -2.75 5.54
N GLU A 40 -25.91 -3.01 6.80
CA GLU A 40 -25.50 -2.20 7.95
C GLU A 40 -23.98 -2.14 8.06
N ARG A 41 -23.29 -3.28 7.90
CA ARG A 41 -21.83 -3.31 7.92
C ARG A 41 -21.22 -2.53 6.75
N LEU A 42 -21.80 -2.62 5.55
CA LEU A 42 -21.36 -1.82 4.39
C LEU A 42 -21.50 -0.33 4.65
N VAL A 43 -22.59 0.12 5.27
CA VAL A 43 -22.78 1.53 5.66
C VAL A 43 -21.71 1.95 6.66
N MET A 44 -21.47 1.15 7.72
CA MET A 44 -20.41 1.46 8.69
C MET A 44 -19.03 1.57 8.06
N LEU A 45 -18.65 0.60 7.20
CA LEU A 45 -17.36 0.64 6.50
C LEU A 45 -17.25 1.81 5.54
N SER A 46 -18.35 2.21 4.88
CA SER A 46 -18.35 3.38 3.99
C SER A 46 -18.17 4.70 4.76
N ARG A 47 -18.68 4.80 5.98
CA ARG A 47 -18.49 5.97 6.86
C ARG A 47 -17.06 6.02 7.40
N ARG A 48 -16.53 4.88 7.84
CA ARG A 48 -15.14 4.78 8.34
C ARG A 48 -14.12 5.03 7.22
N HIS A 49 -14.42 4.61 5.98
CA HIS A 49 -13.53 4.77 4.84
C HIS A 49 -14.25 5.39 3.62
N PRO A 50 -14.51 6.71 3.63
CA PRO A 50 -15.30 7.38 2.57
C PRO A 50 -14.72 7.24 1.16
N ARG A 51 -13.39 7.10 1.05
CA ARG A 51 -12.67 6.93 -0.24
C ARG A 51 -12.61 5.48 -0.72
N TYR A 52 -13.17 4.52 0.02
CA TYR A 52 -13.10 3.11 -0.34
C TYR A 52 -14.30 2.70 -1.19
N GLY A 53 -14.02 2.21 -2.40
CA GLY A 53 -15.03 1.59 -3.23
C GLY A 53 -15.38 0.18 -2.74
N TYR A 54 -16.49 -0.36 -3.28
CA TYR A 54 -17.00 -1.69 -2.93
C TYR A 54 -15.96 -2.82 -3.00
N ARG A 55 -14.92 -2.70 -3.85
CA ARG A 55 -13.85 -3.69 -3.96
C ARG A 55 -12.96 -3.75 -2.72
N ARG A 56 -12.57 -2.59 -2.18
CA ARG A 56 -11.77 -2.53 -0.93
C ARG A 56 -12.62 -2.91 0.27
N VAL A 57 -13.88 -2.45 0.29
CA VAL A 57 -14.83 -2.85 1.34
C VAL A 57 -15.08 -4.35 1.32
N TRP A 58 -15.18 -4.98 0.14
CA TRP A 58 -15.24 -6.44 0.04
C TRP A 58 -14.00 -7.11 0.65
N ALA A 59 -12.80 -6.57 0.42
CA ALA A 59 -11.57 -7.12 1.03
C ALA A 59 -11.56 -6.97 2.56
N LEU A 60 -12.00 -5.83 3.10
CA LEU A 60 -12.19 -5.64 4.55
C LEU A 60 -13.17 -6.67 5.12
N LEU A 61 -14.30 -6.89 4.44
CA LEU A 61 -15.27 -7.90 4.83
C LEU A 61 -14.68 -9.33 4.82
N GLN A 62 -13.82 -9.67 3.85
CA GLN A 62 -13.13 -10.97 3.88
C GLN A 62 -12.25 -11.11 5.13
N ARG A 63 -11.52 -10.05 5.50
CA ARG A 63 -10.64 -10.03 6.69
C ARG A 63 -11.42 -10.11 7.99
N GLU A 64 -12.63 -9.55 8.02
CA GLU A 64 -13.60 -9.70 9.12
C GLU A 64 -14.29 -11.08 9.16
N GLY A 65 -13.93 -12.01 8.26
CA GLY A 65 -14.48 -13.37 8.22
C GLY A 65 -15.78 -13.54 7.43
N TRP A 66 -16.29 -12.49 6.76
CA TRP A 66 -17.50 -12.59 5.95
C TRP A 66 -17.26 -13.41 4.69
N ARG A 67 -17.98 -14.52 4.53
CA ARG A 67 -17.95 -15.33 3.30
C ARG A 67 -18.95 -14.79 2.27
N VAL A 68 -18.63 -13.65 1.65
CA VAL A 68 -19.52 -12.96 0.70
C VAL A 68 -18.88 -12.74 -0.67
N ASN A 69 -19.63 -13.05 -1.73
CA ASN A 69 -19.16 -12.81 -3.08
C ASN A 69 -19.12 -11.31 -3.40
N ARG A 70 -18.08 -10.87 -4.11
CA ARG A 70 -17.90 -9.48 -4.56
C ARG A 70 -19.12 -8.93 -5.33
N LYS A 71 -19.82 -9.73 -6.14
CA LYS A 71 -21.04 -9.33 -6.85
C LYS A 71 -22.19 -8.99 -5.87
N ARG A 72 -22.29 -9.71 -4.75
CA ARG A 72 -23.30 -9.45 -3.70
C ARG A 72 -23.02 -8.11 -3.02
N VAL A 73 -21.75 -7.86 -2.66
CA VAL A 73 -21.32 -6.57 -2.10
C VAL A 73 -21.60 -5.43 -3.07
N GLN A 74 -21.23 -5.57 -4.35
CA GLN A 74 -21.50 -4.55 -5.36
C GLN A 74 -23.00 -4.24 -5.53
N ARG A 75 -23.86 -5.27 -5.52
CA ARG A 75 -25.32 -5.10 -5.58
C ARG A 75 -25.83 -4.30 -4.38
N LEU A 76 -25.48 -4.71 -3.17
CA LEU A 76 -25.93 -4.04 -1.95
C LEU A 76 -25.39 -2.62 -1.84
N TRP A 77 -24.14 -2.40 -2.23
CA TRP A 77 -23.52 -1.08 -2.33
C TRP A 77 -24.34 -0.13 -3.21
N ARG A 78 -24.76 -0.59 -4.40
CA ARG A 78 -25.62 0.19 -5.30
C ARG A 78 -27.02 0.40 -4.73
N GLN A 79 -27.62 -0.62 -4.11
CA GLN A 79 -28.95 -0.54 -3.51
C GLN A 79 -29.01 0.41 -2.31
N GLY A 80 -27.94 0.48 -1.52
CA GLY A 80 -27.80 1.42 -0.40
C GLY A 80 -27.40 2.83 -0.81
N GLY A 81 -27.29 3.12 -2.12
CA GLY A 81 -26.91 4.45 -2.61
C GLY A 81 -25.46 4.85 -2.29
N LEU A 82 -24.62 3.91 -1.84
CA LEU A 82 -23.24 4.19 -1.46
C LEU A 82 -22.43 4.55 -2.72
N ARG A 83 -21.76 5.70 -2.68
CA ARG A 83 -20.89 6.17 -3.75
C ARG A 83 -19.62 6.71 -3.14
N VAL A 84 -18.49 6.41 -3.79
CA VAL A 84 -17.23 7.07 -3.47
C VAL A 84 -17.29 8.45 -4.11
N PRO A 85 -17.10 9.55 -3.35
CA PRO A 85 -17.03 10.87 -3.95
C PRO A 85 -15.92 10.89 -5.01
N GLN A 86 -16.25 11.32 -6.22
CA GLN A 86 -15.27 11.39 -7.29
C GLN A 86 -14.29 12.53 -6.99
N ALA A 87 -13.01 12.20 -6.81
CA ALA A 87 -11.96 13.17 -7.01
C ALA A 87 -11.97 13.62 -8.48
N GLN A 88 -11.78 14.92 -8.75
CA GLN A 88 -11.63 15.39 -10.13
C GLN A 88 -10.47 14.65 -10.78
N ARG A 89 -10.77 13.84 -11.79
CA ARG A 89 -9.75 13.09 -12.52
C ARG A 89 -9.00 14.10 -13.40
N LYS A 90 -7.82 14.56 -12.95
CA LYS A 90 -6.91 15.30 -13.84
C LYS A 90 -6.62 14.41 -15.06
N ARG A 91 -6.83 14.94 -16.26
CA ARG A 91 -6.47 14.24 -17.50
C ARG A 91 -4.95 14.07 -17.51
N GLN A 92 -4.45 12.85 -17.30
CA GLN A 92 -3.08 12.53 -17.67
C GLN A 92 -2.97 12.68 -19.18
N ARG A 93 -2.15 13.62 -19.64
CA ARG A 93 -1.61 13.55 -21.01
C ARG A 93 -0.67 12.36 -20.99
N LEU A 94 -1.12 11.22 -21.50
CA LEU A 94 -0.21 10.14 -21.85
C LEU A 94 0.77 10.76 -22.87
N GLY A 95 1.99 11.05 -22.44
CA GLY A 95 3.08 11.30 -23.38
C GLY A 95 3.18 10.10 -24.30
N SER A 96 3.39 10.33 -25.60
CA SER A 96 3.35 9.30 -26.64
C SER A 96 4.04 8.02 -26.19
N SER A 97 3.29 6.92 -26.21
CA SER A 97 3.77 5.57 -26.00
C SER A 97 4.58 5.04 -27.19
N ASP A 98 5.36 5.90 -27.85
CA ASP A 98 6.13 5.59 -29.06
C ASP A 98 7.65 5.53 -28.80
N GLN A 99 8.08 5.60 -27.54
CA GLN A 99 9.45 5.24 -27.16
C GLN A 99 9.39 4.18 -26.08
N GLY A 100 9.55 2.93 -26.51
CA GLY A 100 9.57 1.72 -25.68
C GLY A 100 10.77 1.65 -24.74
N CYS A 101 10.89 2.62 -23.83
CA CYS A 101 11.80 2.50 -22.71
C CYS A 101 11.18 1.49 -21.74
N ARG A 102 11.75 0.27 -21.67
CA ARG A 102 11.34 -0.75 -20.71
C ARG A 102 11.51 -0.17 -19.30
N ARG A 103 10.41 0.28 -18.69
CA ARG A 103 10.50 0.86 -17.36
C ARG A 103 10.81 -0.24 -16.34
N ARG A 104 11.90 -0.08 -15.58
CA ARG A 104 12.30 -0.99 -14.51
C ARG A 104 11.34 -0.83 -13.33
N ARG A 105 11.03 -1.95 -12.67
CA ARG A 105 10.16 -2.03 -11.50
C ARG A 105 10.94 -2.63 -10.35
N ALA A 106 10.63 -2.22 -9.12
CA ALA A 106 11.14 -2.90 -7.94
C ALA A 106 10.67 -4.37 -7.91
N GLU A 107 11.53 -5.27 -7.47
CA GLU A 107 11.38 -6.73 -7.64
C GLU A 107 11.37 -7.50 -6.32
N HIS A 108 12.01 -6.94 -5.30
CA HIS A 108 12.04 -7.46 -3.94
C HIS A 108 11.98 -6.31 -2.94
N LYS A 109 11.75 -6.66 -1.67
CA LYS A 109 11.77 -5.69 -0.55
C LYS A 109 13.13 -5.00 -0.51
N ASN A 110 13.16 -3.70 -0.25
CA ASN A 110 14.36 -2.86 -0.29
C ASN A 110 15.08 -2.84 -1.64
N HIS A 111 14.43 -3.20 -2.76
CA HIS A 111 15.06 -3.02 -4.07
C HIS A 111 15.17 -1.52 -4.40
N VAL A 112 14.05 -0.79 -4.35
CA VAL A 112 14.01 0.65 -4.62
C VAL A 112 13.23 1.35 -3.53
N TRP A 113 13.86 2.32 -2.88
CA TRP A 113 13.16 3.29 -2.06
C TRP A 113 13.01 4.60 -2.81
N SER A 114 11.85 5.23 -2.63
CA SER A 114 11.57 6.55 -3.18
C SER A 114 11.21 7.51 -2.06
N TYR A 115 11.63 8.76 -2.20
CA TYR A 115 11.12 9.85 -1.38
C TYR A 115 10.72 11.02 -2.26
N ASP A 116 9.71 11.78 -1.83
CA ASP A 116 9.21 12.92 -2.58
C ASP A 116 8.73 14.02 -1.64
N PHE A 117 8.81 15.27 -2.07
CA PHE A 117 8.40 16.41 -1.26
C PHE A 117 6.96 16.80 -1.57
N LEU A 118 6.15 16.87 -0.52
CA LEU A 118 4.80 17.41 -0.57
C LEU A 118 4.72 18.69 0.26
N MET A 119 3.78 19.56 -0.12
CA MET A 119 3.52 20.80 0.59
C MET A 119 2.05 20.90 0.96
N ASP A 120 1.82 21.39 2.16
CA ASP A 120 0.51 21.76 2.67
C ASP A 120 0.63 23.01 3.54
N GLN A 121 -0.43 23.42 4.21
CA GLN A 121 -0.46 24.58 5.10
C GLN A 121 -1.25 24.25 6.36
N THR A 122 -0.86 24.88 7.47
CA THR A 122 -1.69 24.93 8.67
C THR A 122 -2.81 25.96 8.52
N GLU A 123 -3.80 25.93 9.41
CA GLU A 123 -4.96 26.84 9.41
C GLU A 123 -4.60 28.32 9.38
N ASP A 124 -3.47 28.67 9.99
CA ASP A 124 -2.90 30.02 10.00
C ASP A 124 -2.15 30.39 8.71
N GLY A 125 -2.23 29.57 7.66
CA GLY A 125 -1.58 29.78 6.36
C GLY A 125 -0.07 29.53 6.36
N ARG A 126 0.51 29.04 7.47
CA ARG A 126 1.94 28.74 7.51
C ARG A 126 2.23 27.44 6.77
N ARG A 127 3.31 27.44 6.01
CA ARG A 127 3.73 26.28 5.19
C ARG A 127 4.06 25.06 6.03
N LEU A 128 3.71 23.89 5.50
CA LEU A 128 4.05 22.58 6.01
C LEU A 128 4.71 21.79 4.87
N LYS A 129 5.85 21.16 5.16
CA LYS A 129 6.53 20.24 4.24
C LYS A 129 6.38 18.83 4.76
N LEU A 130 6.08 17.91 3.86
CA LEU A 130 5.97 16.48 4.15
C LEU A 130 6.93 15.71 3.24
N LEU A 131 7.59 14.69 3.77
CA LEU A 131 8.53 13.85 3.05
C LEU A 131 8.21 12.37 3.33
N PRO A 132 7.27 11.78 2.57
CA PRO A 132 7.09 10.33 2.56
C PRO A 132 8.32 9.62 1.99
N VAL A 133 8.74 8.55 2.67
CA VAL A 133 9.75 7.58 2.20
C VAL A 133 9.08 6.22 2.05
N LEU A 134 9.14 5.65 0.85
CA LEU A 134 8.38 4.46 0.46
C LEU A 134 9.28 3.36 -0.07
N ASP A 135 8.99 2.11 0.26
CA ASP A 135 9.46 0.94 -0.49
C ASP A 135 8.53 0.68 -1.68
N GLU A 136 9.07 0.72 -2.89
CA GLU A 136 8.30 0.59 -4.12
C GLU A 136 7.75 -0.81 -4.37
N PHE A 137 8.41 -1.85 -3.86
CA PHE A 137 7.99 -3.23 -4.00
C PHE A 137 6.86 -3.53 -3.02
N THR A 138 7.09 -3.29 -1.73
CA THR A 138 6.12 -3.65 -0.68
C THR A 138 4.98 -2.66 -0.55
N ARG A 139 5.15 -1.45 -1.09
CA ARG A 139 4.27 -0.29 -0.90
C ARG A 139 4.24 0.20 0.53
N GLU A 140 5.20 -0.19 1.35
CA GLU A 140 5.27 0.25 2.74
C GLU A 140 5.77 1.69 2.79
N ALA A 141 5.07 2.53 3.55
CA ALA A 141 5.54 3.86 3.89
C ALA A 141 6.40 3.77 5.15
N HIS A 142 7.72 3.80 4.98
CA HIS A 142 8.70 3.68 6.08
C HIS A 142 8.57 4.85 7.04
N ALA A 143 8.49 6.08 6.51
CA ALA A 143 8.26 7.29 7.28
C ALA A 143 7.52 8.34 6.46
N ILE A 144 6.94 9.33 7.14
CA ILE A 144 6.50 10.58 6.55
C ILE A 144 6.97 11.70 7.47
N LEU A 145 8.10 12.32 7.16
CA LEU A 145 8.62 13.43 7.97
C LEU A 145 7.78 14.68 7.73
N VAL A 146 7.37 15.36 8.80
CA VAL A 146 6.53 16.57 8.75
C VAL A 146 7.21 17.70 9.51
N ALA A 147 7.45 18.82 8.83
CA ALA A 147 8.11 19.98 9.41
C ALA A 147 7.79 21.29 8.66
N ARG A 148 8.15 22.45 9.23
CA ARG A 148 8.05 23.75 8.51
C ARG A 148 9.10 23.87 7.40
N SER A 149 10.28 23.33 7.67
CA SER A 149 11.37 23.19 6.71
C SER A 149 12.01 21.83 6.90
N ILE A 150 12.50 21.25 5.81
CA ILE A 150 13.23 19.99 5.79
C ILE A 150 14.52 20.33 5.05
N ARG A 151 15.64 20.30 5.78
CA ARG A 151 16.99 20.54 5.25
C ARG A 151 17.59 19.22 4.77
N ALA A 152 18.72 19.31 4.07
CA ALA A 152 19.44 18.14 3.60
C ALA A 152 19.86 17.21 4.75
N GLU A 153 20.31 17.77 5.88
CA GLU A 153 20.76 17.01 7.05
C GLU A 153 19.61 16.20 7.65
N ASP A 154 18.41 16.79 7.71
CA ASP A 154 17.22 16.13 8.24
C ASP A 154 16.80 14.93 7.37
N VAL A 155 16.99 15.04 6.04
CA VAL A 155 16.73 13.92 5.11
C VAL A 155 17.77 12.81 5.29
N VAL A 156 19.05 13.16 5.38
CA VAL A 156 20.14 12.21 5.60
C VAL A 156 19.97 11.48 6.94
N GLU A 157 19.62 12.20 8.01
CA GLU A 157 19.37 11.61 9.32
C GLU A 157 18.18 10.64 9.29
N LEU A 158 17.08 11.04 8.64
CA LEU A 158 15.92 10.17 8.44
C LEU A 158 16.32 8.90 7.68
N LEU A 159 16.97 9.02 6.53
CA LEU A 159 17.38 7.86 5.73
C LEU A 159 18.32 6.94 6.48
N ALA A 160 19.33 7.50 7.18
CA ALA A 160 20.24 6.72 8.01
C ALA A 160 19.49 5.97 9.13
N SER A 161 18.48 6.59 9.74
CA SER A 161 17.64 5.92 10.74
C SER A 161 16.84 4.77 10.14
N LEU A 162 16.27 4.96 8.94
CA LEU A 162 15.49 3.94 8.25
C LEU A 162 16.35 2.78 7.77
N PHE A 163 17.58 3.05 7.30
CA PHE A 163 18.52 2.00 6.89
C PHE A 163 18.86 1.07 8.05
N ARG A 164 18.99 1.61 9.28
CA ARG A 164 19.20 0.80 10.49
C ARG A 164 18.02 -0.08 10.85
N VAL A 165 16.79 0.37 10.61
CA VAL A 165 15.56 -0.35 11.00
C VAL A 165 15.13 -1.36 9.95
N HIS A 166 15.18 -0.98 8.67
CA HIS A 166 14.62 -1.75 7.56
C HIS A 166 15.68 -2.43 6.68
N GLY A 167 16.96 -2.10 6.88
CA GLY A 167 18.04 -2.44 5.96
C GLY A 167 18.22 -1.39 4.86
N GLU A 168 19.38 -1.43 4.21
CA GLU A 168 19.73 -0.52 3.11
C GLU A 168 19.01 -0.94 1.82
N PRO A 169 18.44 0.00 1.05
CA PRO A 169 17.92 -0.30 -0.26
C PRO A 169 19.03 -0.45 -1.30
N THR A 170 18.79 -1.21 -2.36
CA THR A 170 19.72 -1.26 -3.51
C THR A 170 19.75 0.08 -4.24
N TYR A 171 18.58 0.72 -4.39
CA TYR A 171 18.46 2.01 -5.06
C TYR A 171 17.63 3.01 -4.25
N LEU A 172 18.03 4.28 -4.33
CA LEU A 172 17.29 5.40 -3.79
C LEU A 172 16.92 6.38 -4.91
N ARG A 173 15.67 6.82 -4.96
CA ARG A 173 15.17 7.78 -5.95
C ARG A 173 14.47 8.97 -5.31
N SER A 174 14.67 10.15 -5.89
CA SER A 174 13.82 11.32 -5.66
C SER A 174 13.63 12.10 -6.96
N ASP A 175 12.36 12.35 -7.31
CA ASP A 175 12.01 13.00 -8.57
C ASP A 175 11.79 14.52 -8.44
N ASN A 176 11.30 15.01 -7.28
CA ASN A 176 11.06 16.44 -7.05
C ASN A 176 11.85 17.01 -5.85
N GLY A 177 12.92 16.34 -5.46
CA GLY A 177 13.81 16.84 -4.41
C GLY A 177 14.52 18.13 -4.83
N PRO A 178 14.68 19.12 -3.92
CA PRO A 178 15.56 20.24 -4.18
C PRO A 178 16.97 19.74 -4.53
N GLU A 179 17.61 20.35 -5.54
CA GLU A 179 18.92 19.89 -6.04
C GLU A 179 19.96 19.76 -4.93
N PHE A 180 20.00 20.71 -3.98
CA PHE A 180 20.92 20.66 -2.84
C PHE A 180 20.69 19.44 -1.91
N VAL A 181 19.43 19.00 -1.76
CA VAL A 181 19.12 17.78 -0.98
C VAL A 181 19.63 16.56 -1.73
N ALA A 182 19.39 16.49 -3.05
CA ALA A 182 19.88 15.39 -3.86
C ALA A 182 21.41 15.29 -3.82
N THR A 183 22.12 16.42 -3.90
CA THR A 183 23.59 16.46 -3.76
C THR A 183 24.06 15.95 -2.41
N ALA A 184 23.50 16.46 -1.31
CA ALA A 184 23.89 16.04 0.04
C ALA A 184 23.60 14.54 0.30
N VAL A 185 22.49 14.01 -0.21
CA VAL A 185 22.18 12.58 -0.13
C VAL A 185 23.18 11.75 -0.93
N LYS A 186 23.55 12.17 -2.15
CA LYS A 186 24.58 11.48 -2.96
C LYS A 186 25.95 11.49 -2.28
N GLU A 187 26.36 12.62 -1.73
CA GLU A 187 27.61 12.74 -0.98
C GLU A 187 27.61 11.84 0.26
N TRP A 188 26.51 11.84 1.01
CA TRP A 188 26.35 10.95 2.15
C TRP A 188 26.40 9.47 1.75
N LEU A 189 25.74 9.07 0.66
CA LEU A 189 25.80 7.70 0.14
C LEU A 189 27.21 7.29 -0.32
N ALA A 190 27.98 8.22 -0.89
CA ALA A 190 29.37 7.95 -1.29
C ALA A 190 30.31 7.80 -0.09
N LEU A 191 30.03 8.50 1.02
CA LEU A 191 30.83 8.46 2.25
C LEU A 191 30.42 7.33 3.20
N SER A 192 29.14 6.99 3.22
CA SER A 192 28.64 5.84 3.96
C SER A 192 28.98 4.58 3.18
N ARG A 193 29.53 3.55 3.84
CA ARG A 193 29.96 2.29 3.18
C ARG A 193 28.78 1.43 2.68
N VAL A 194 27.65 2.07 2.37
CA VAL A 194 26.41 1.46 1.91
C VAL A 194 26.48 1.26 0.40
N GLN A 195 25.86 0.20 -0.10
CA GLN A 195 25.86 -0.11 -1.54
C GLN A 195 24.70 0.54 -2.30
N THR A 196 23.94 1.41 -1.64
CA THR A 196 22.78 2.08 -2.21
C THR A 196 23.18 3.03 -3.34
N LEU A 197 22.61 2.83 -4.52
CA LEU A 197 22.82 3.68 -5.68
C LEU A 197 21.72 4.74 -5.80
N TYR A 198 22.10 6.00 -6.06
CA TYR A 198 21.13 7.06 -6.32
C TYR A 198 20.69 7.06 -7.79
N ILE A 199 19.38 7.01 -8.03
CA ILE A 199 18.80 7.05 -9.38
C ILE A 199 18.60 8.50 -9.82
N GLU A 200 19.21 8.87 -10.95
CA GLU A 200 19.06 10.22 -11.53
C GLU A 200 17.66 10.44 -12.14
N PRO A 201 17.12 11.68 -12.09
CA PRO A 201 15.91 12.04 -12.79
C PRO A 201 15.97 11.69 -14.29
N GLY A 202 14.88 11.15 -14.85
CA GLY A 202 14.83 10.71 -16.25
C GLY A 202 15.33 9.29 -16.51
N SER A 203 15.79 8.59 -15.47
CA SER A 203 16.11 7.15 -15.54
C SER A 203 14.87 6.31 -15.88
N PRO A 204 15.04 5.10 -16.46
CA PRO A 204 13.92 4.26 -16.90
C PRO A 204 13.14 3.61 -15.75
N TRP A 205 13.12 4.17 -14.54
CA TRP A 205 12.35 3.59 -13.42
C TRP A 205 10.91 4.11 -13.42
N GLU A 206 9.96 3.27 -13.00
CA GLU A 206 8.55 3.65 -12.93
C GLU A 206 8.25 4.55 -11.70
N ASN A 207 8.11 5.87 -11.89
CA ASN A 207 7.67 6.79 -10.83
C ASN A 207 6.19 6.67 -10.44
N ALA A 208 5.45 5.72 -11.01
CA ALA A 208 4.01 5.62 -10.83
C ALA A 208 3.59 5.30 -9.37
N TYR A 209 4.52 4.86 -8.52
CA TYR A 209 4.22 4.38 -7.17
C TYR A 209 4.18 5.49 -6.12
N SER A 210 5.22 6.31 -6.05
CA SER A 210 5.27 7.55 -5.27
C SER A 210 4.16 8.50 -5.71
N GLU A 211 3.97 8.71 -7.02
CA GLU A 211 2.86 9.54 -7.53
C GLU A 211 1.49 9.04 -7.05
N SER A 212 1.27 7.73 -7.12
CA SER A 212 -0.02 7.15 -6.71
C SER A 212 -0.18 7.16 -5.19
N PHE A 213 0.91 7.03 -4.41
CA PHE A 213 0.88 7.25 -2.97
C PHE A 213 0.53 8.69 -2.63
N ASN A 214 1.27 9.66 -3.17
CA ASN A 214 1.10 11.09 -2.92
C ASN A 214 -0.33 11.54 -3.24
N SER A 215 -0.85 11.17 -4.42
CA SER A 215 -2.24 11.50 -4.79
C SER A 215 -3.27 10.92 -3.83
N ARG A 216 -3.01 9.76 -3.22
CA ARG A 216 -3.91 9.14 -2.23
C ARG A 216 -3.77 9.78 -0.87
N PHE A 217 -2.55 10.08 -0.45
CA PHE A 217 -2.26 10.77 0.79
C PHE A 217 -2.93 12.16 0.81
N GLU A 218 -2.84 12.88 -0.31
CA GLU A 218 -3.59 14.11 -0.52
C GLU A 218 -5.11 13.91 -0.44
N ASP A 219 -5.70 12.98 -1.21
CA ASP A 219 -7.16 12.79 -1.28
C ASP A 219 -7.78 12.24 0.03
N GLU A 220 -7.02 11.44 0.78
CA GLU A 220 -7.52 10.72 1.96
C GLU A 220 -7.24 11.42 3.29
N LEU A 221 -6.16 12.23 3.36
CA LEU A 221 -5.79 12.99 4.55
C LEU A 221 -5.74 14.50 4.29
N LEU A 222 -4.81 14.98 3.48
CA LEU A 222 -4.49 16.42 3.39
C LEU A 222 -5.67 17.27 2.91
N ASN A 223 -6.47 16.78 1.97
CA ASN A 223 -7.67 17.48 1.48
C ASN A 223 -8.89 17.37 2.42
N ARG A 224 -8.77 16.65 3.53
CA ARG A 224 -9.90 16.34 4.45
C ARG A 224 -9.69 16.88 5.85
N GLU A 225 -8.44 16.94 6.28
CA GLU A 225 -8.07 17.46 7.60
C GLU A 225 -7.55 18.89 7.48
N SER A 226 -7.68 19.62 8.57
CA SER A 226 -7.17 20.98 8.73
C SER A 226 -6.23 20.95 9.93
N PHE A 227 -4.99 21.41 9.76
CA PHE A 227 -3.98 21.30 10.82
C PHE A 227 -3.81 22.63 11.56
N SER A 228 -4.06 22.65 12.85
CA SER A 228 -3.81 23.82 13.71
C SER A 228 -2.31 24.02 14.01
N SER A 229 -1.52 22.94 14.01
CA SER A 229 -0.10 22.98 14.35
C SER A 229 0.73 21.90 13.64
N VAL A 230 2.07 22.06 13.65
CA VAL A 230 3.00 21.04 13.11
C VAL A 230 2.91 19.75 13.90
N THR A 231 2.77 19.83 15.23
CA THR A 231 2.65 18.65 16.11
C THR A 231 1.38 17.88 15.82
N GLU A 232 0.25 18.57 15.63
CA GLU A 232 -1.00 17.92 15.22
C GLU A 232 -0.84 17.23 13.85
N ALA A 233 -0.23 17.92 12.87
CA ALA A 233 0.04 17.32 11.58
C ALA A 233 0.93 16.07 11.69
N GLN A 234 1.99 16.10 12.51
CA GLN A 234 2.84 14.94 12.77
C GLN A 234 2.04 13.75 13.31
N VAL A 235 1.16 13.97 14.29
CA VAL A 235 0.33 12.92 14.88
C VAL A 235 -0.64 12.33 13.85
N LEU A 236 -1.38 13.17 13.14
CA LEU A 236 -2.39 12.71 12.16
C LEU A 236 -1.75 12.01 10.96
N VAL A 237 -0.59 12.51 10.49
CA VAL A 237 0.16 11.90 9.39
C VAL A 237 0.74 10.55 9.81
N GLU A 238 1.25 10.42 11.03
CA GLU A 238 1.73 9.13 11.53
C GLU A 238 0.59 8.13 11.71
N GLN A 239 -0.56 8.56 12.24
CA GLN A 239 -1.77 7.72 12.29
C GLN A 239 -2.21 7.26 10.89
N TYR A 240 -2.15 8.16 9.90
CA TYR A 240 -2.42 7.80 8.51
C TYR A 240 -1.42 6.75 8.00
N ARG A 241 -0.11 6.94 8.23
CA ARG A 241 0.93 6.00 7.81
C ARG A 241 0.71 4.61 8.38
N LEU A 242 0.42 4.51 9.68
CA LEU A 242 0.14 3.25 10.35
C LEU A 242 -1.12 2.57 9.78
N SER A 243 -2.21 3.32 9.60
CA SER A 243 -3.43 2.78 8.98
C SER A 243 -3.20 2.34 7.53
N TYR A 244 -2.40 3.10 6.77
CA TYR A 244 -2.01 2.76 5.41
C TYR A 244 -1.21 1.46 5.34
N ASN A 245 -0.24 1.26 6.24
CA ASN A 245 0.60 0.07 6.25
C ASN A 245 -0.12 -1.18 6.81
N HIS A 246 -0.96 -1.04 7.83
CA HIS A 246 -1.50 -2.16 8.59
C HIS A 246 -2.98 -2.47 8.36
N GLU A 247 -3.78 -1.50 7.91
CA GLU A 247 -5.23 -1.70 7.75
C GLU A 247 -5.65 -1.71 6.27
N ARG A 248 -5.02 -0.89 5.42
CA ARG A 248 -5.46 -0.66 4.04
C ARG A 248 -5.23 -1.88 3.11
N PRO A 249 -6.28 -2.44 2.51
CA PRO A 249 -6.14 -3.45 1.46
C PRO A 249 -5.63 -2.84 0.16
N HIS A 250 -4.53 -3.37 -0.39
CA HIS A 250 -3.94 -2.88 -1.63
C HIS A 250 -4.19 -3.84 -2.81
N SER A 251 -4.92 -3.39 -3.84
CA SER A 251 -5.31 -4.27 -4.95
C SER A 251 -4.13 -4.81 -5.76
N ALA A 252 -3.04 -4.04 -5.88
CA ALA A 252 -1.82 -4.51 -6.56
C ALA A 252 -1.08 -5.60 -5.75
N LEU A 253 -1.35 -5.70 -4.44
CA LEU A 253 -0.76 -6.70 -3.55
C LEU A 253 -1.72 -7.89 -3.30
N GLY A 254 -2.76 -8.03 -4.12
CA GLY A 254 -3.78 -9.06 -3.92
C GLY A 254 -4.72 -8.78 -2.73
N TYR A 255 -4.89 -7.50 -2.37
CA TYR A 255 -5.65 -7.02 -1.20
C TYR A 255 -5.05 -7.32 0.17
N ARG A 256 -3.79 -7.77 0.24
CA ARG A 256 -2.96 -7.67 1.44
C ARG A 256 -2.64 -6.22 1.75
N THR A 257 -2.31 -5.93 3.01
CA THR A 257 -1.75 -4.63 3.40
C THR A 257 -0.27 -4.57 3.05
N PRO A 258 0.31 -3.36 2.94
CA PRO A 258 1.75 -3.21 2.75
C PRO A 258 2.58 -3.99 3.78
N ALA A 259 2.23 -3.92 5.06
CA ALA A 259 2.96 -4.61 6.12
C ALA A 259 2.84 -6.14 6.03
N GLU A 260 1.67 -6.68 5.71
CA GLU A 260 1.48 -8.12 5.48
C GLU A 260 2.37 -8.60 4.33
N PHE A 261 2.32 -7.88 3.21
CA PHE A 261 3.10 -8.21 2.03
C PHE A 261 4.62 -8.09 2.30
N ALA A 262 5.05 -7.05 3.02
CA ALA A 262 6.44 -6.87 3.42
C ALA A 262 6.94 -8.02 4.32
N THR A 263 6.09 -8.54 5.20
CA THR A 263 6.41 -9.66 6.10
C THR A 263 6.56 -10.97 5.31
N GLU A 264 5.63 -11.26 4.40
CA GLU A 264 5.68 -12.46 3.56
C GLU A 264 6.91 -12.49 2.62
N HIS A 265 7.43 -11.32 2.26
CA HIS A 265 8.57 -11.17 1.35
C HIS A 265 9.89 -10.83 2.06
N ALA A 266 9.94 -10.87 3.39
CA ALA A 266 11.15 -10.55 4.16
C ALA A 266 12.33 -11.51 3.87
N TRP A 267 12.04 -12.77 3.52
CA TRP A 267 13.06 -13.83 3.31
C TRP A 267 13.64 -13.91 1.90
N ARG A 268 13.14 -13.11 0.93
CA ARG A 268 13.56 -13.17 -0.47
C ARG A 268 14.66 -12.16 -0.84
N GLN A 269 15.42 -11.68 0.14
CA GLN A 269 16.58 -10.82 -0.13
C GLN A 269 17.66 -11.66 -0.83
N PRO A 270 18.08 -11.33 -2.07
CA PRO A 270 19.31 -11.90 -2.59
C PRO A 270 20.46 -11.35 -1.73
N HIS A 271 21.25 -12.23 -1.13
CA HIS A 271 22.53 -11.83 -0.56
C HIS A 271 23.37 -11.15 -1.66
N PRO A 272 24.10 -10.07 -1.36
CA PRO A 272 25.01 -9.50 -2.33
C PRO A 272 25.95 -10.60 -2.78
N VAL A 273 26.05 -10.81 -4.10
CA VAL A 273 27.01 -11.73 -4.71
C VAL A 273 28.37 -11.26 -4.25
N THR A 274 29.00 -12.00 -3.33
CA THR A 274 30.43 -11.86 -3.05
C THR A 274 31.12 -12.03 -4.39
N SER A 275 31.71 -10.95 -4.90
CA SER A 275 32.59 -11.03 -6.07
C SER A 275 33.70 -12.00 -5.70
N VAL A 276 33.61 -13.24 -6.19
CA VAL A 276 34.73 -14.16 -6.24
C VAL A 276 35.76 -13.45 -7.11
N LEU A 277 36.82 -12.96 -6.47
CA LEU A 277 38.05 -12.70 -7.18
C LEU A 277 38.51 -14.06 -7.71
N ASP A 278 38.55 -14.17 -9.03
CA ASP A 278 39.25 -15.24 -9.73
C ASP A 278 40.74 -15.17 -9.36
N ASP A 279 41.12 -15.84 -8.27
CA ASP A 279 42.51 -16.25 -8.06
C ASP A 279 42.72 -17.55 -8.85
N THR A 280 43.00 -17.40 -10.14
CA THR A 280 43.53 -18.49 -10.96
C THR A 280 44.91 -18.14 -11.48
N THR A 281 45.91 -18.16 -10.60
CA THR A 281 47.29 -18.47 -10.97
C THR A 281 48.05 -19.00 -9.76
N ALA A 282 48.17 -20.32 -9.67
CA ALA A 282 49.47 -21.01 -9.64
C ALA A 282 49.21 -22.47 -9.28
N SER A 283 49.32 -23.32 -10.30
CA SER A 283 49.81 -24.69 -10.12
C SER A 283 51.08 -24.62 -9.28
N ASP A 284 51.11 -25.32 -8.15
CA ASP A 284 52.18 -26.24 -7.76
C ASP A 284 52.01 -26.61 -6.29
N LEU A 285 51.73 -27.89 -6.06
CA LEU A 285 52.40 -28.79 -5.11
C LEU A 285 51.45 -29.94 -4.75
N HIS A 286 51.47 -30.97 -5.59
CA HIS A 286 51.33 -32.34 -5.12
C HIS A 286 52.42 -32.60 -4.07
N HIS A 287 52.06 -32.82 -2.80
CA HIS A 287 52.67 -33.87 -1.97
C HIS A 287 52.07 -33.95 -0.55
N TRP A 288 51.71 -35.18 -0.16
CA TRP A 288 51.40 -35.71 1.20
C TRP A 288 49.95 -35.65 1.71
N GLU A 289 49.16 -36.63 1.28
CA GLU A 289 48.35 -37.42 2.23
C GLU A 289 49.29 -38.44 2.87
N ASP A 290 49.54 -38.32 4.17
CA ASP A 290 49.64 -39.42 5.13
C ASP A 290 50.01 -38.85 6.51
N GLU A 291 49.46 -39.46 7.56
CA GLU A 291 49.59 -39.14 9.00
C GLU A 291 48.52 -38.21 9.58
N LEU A 292 47.41 -38.80 10.02
CA LEU A 292 47.10 -38.98 11.45
C LEU A 292 45.68 -39.54 11.61
N ASN A 293 45.57 -40.86 11.41
CA ASN A 293 44.57 -41.66 12.09
C ASN A 293 45.11 -41.92 13.51
N ILE A 294 44.46 -41.42 14.57
CA ILE A 294 44.43 -42.05 15.92
C ILE A 294 43.34 -41.38 16.79
N GLN A 295 42.30 -42.17 17.02
CA GLN A 295 41.56 -42.41 18.26
C GLN A 295 40.64 -41.33 18.86
N LEU A 296 39.34 -41.66 18.76
CA LEU A 296 38.24 -41.30 19.66
C LEU A 296 38.52 -41.80 21.09
N GLU A 297 38.18 -40.99 22.11
CA GLU A 297 37.64 -41.42 23.41
C GLU A 297 36.81 -40.24 24.00
N PRO A 298 35.58 -40.47 24.50
CA PRO A 298 34.74 -39.45 25.10
C PRO A 298 34.87 -39.46 26.63
N ILE A 299 34.89 -38.30 27.28
CA ILE A 299 34.73 -38.22 28.75
C ILE A 299 33.54 -37.32 29.07
N LEU A 300 32.47 -37.95 29.55
CA LEU A 300 31.44 -37.34 30.40
C LEU A 300 31.73 -37.72 31.85
N SER A 301 31.86 -36.70 32.70
CA SER A 301 31.49 -36.66 34.12
C SER A 301 31.81 -35.24 34.64
#